data_AF-A0A7C5DJ87-F1
#
_entry.id   AF-A0A7C5DJ87-F1
#
_cell.length_a   1.000
_cell.length_b   1.000
_cell.length_c   1.000
_cell.angle_alpha   90.00
_cell.angle_beta   90.00
_cell.angle_gamma   90.00
#
_symmetry.space_group_name_H-M   'P 1'
#
loop_
_entity.id
_entity.type
_entity.pdbx_description
1 polymer ?
#
loop_
_entity_poly.entity_id
_entity_poly.type
_entity_poly.pdbx_seq_one_letter_code
_entity_poly.pdbx_strand_id
1 'polypeptide(L)'
;MKKLICLFAIIIFIQNFINADLTDGLVAHYPFNGNADDESGNGLDGIVTGATLTTDRFSNTDSAYYFDGINDFIEFGDHFDPGTNSWCINYWIRTIQTSRFDSDKREGSANPNQYGIIIVGNHPSQYEQHFRIGMEILDWDFTFYDNAWHNICLMRDVNNAKLKAYADGNFIDEISITIENIHNAASFRLGCSHLNTNFFEGKFDDIRFYNRVLTEDEIETIYHQDGWDSEIDGLVAYYPFNNNADDESGNEHHGTVYGAIIGEDRFGNSNAAYEFDGTDDFIDCGLDPDLNITTHLSVSCWVKYYDYNYGSLYHPDFISNADYALSTHTQDWKGYLVGTTRNHPSPQFNGTMKFTVLKPYENYGLRTDDRYDDDKWHHVVSVFYPGHYLRLYVDGEIVEQDTVTISSFTASDLPLSIGRGYENDEYHYFDGLIDDIRIYNRILSEEEVSDFYHENDWMLAPDVTIEIIGNNVELNWTYIVGANSYRVYSSENPYEIMENWILEEEVTEDNDWSEPVNGSKFYIVRGVQ
;
A
#
# COMPACT_ATOMS: atom_id res chain seq x y z
N MET A 1 32.79 -47.36 8.69
CA MET A 1 32.78 -46.16 7.82
C MET A 1 31.87 -46.41 6.62
N LYS A 2 30.62 -45.96 6.70
CA LYS A 2 29.75 -45.73 5.55
C LYS A 2 29.25 -44.29 5.71
N LYS A 3 29.68 -43.40 4.82
CA LYS A 3 29.22 -42.01 4.76
C LYS A 3 27.80 -42.03 4.22
N LEU A 4 26.85 -41.52 5.00
CA LEU A 4 25.49 -41.23 4.57
C LEU A 4 25.53 -39.84 3.94
N ILE A 5 25.30 -39.75 2.64
CA ILE A 5 25.12 -38.48 1.93
C ILE A 5 23.62 -38.17 2.02
N CYS A 6 23.25 -37.16 2.80
CA CYS A 6 21.91 -36.60 2.79
C CYS A 6 21.85 -35.60 1.63
N LEU A 7 21.10 -35.96 0.58
CA LEU A 7 20.65 -35.03 -0.44
C LEU A 7 19.45 -34.26 0.14
N PHE A 8 19.60 -32.97 0.41
CA PHE A 8 18.46 -32.09 0.63
C PHE A 8 17.91 -31.70 -0.75
N ALA A 9 16.68 -32.12 -1.04
CA ALA A 9 15.92 -31.59 -2.16
C ALA A 9 15.36 -30.24 -1.71
N ILE A 10 15.90 -29.15 -2.25
CA ILE A 10 15.29 -27.81 -2.15
C ILE A 10 14.08 -27.85 -3.08
N ILE A 11 12.87 -27.86 -2.51
CA ILE A 11 11.63 -27.62 -3.23
C ILE A 11 11.44 -26.11 -3.20
N ILE A 12 11.79 -25.44 -4.31
CA ILE A 12 11.41 -24.05 -4.54
C ILE A 12 9.90 -24.09 -4.85
N PHE A 13 9.08 -23.64 -3.90
CA PHE A 13 7.70 -23.25 -4.19
C PHE A 13 7.78 -21.87 -4.85
N ILE A 14 7.74 -21.84 -6.18
CA ILE A 14 7.38 -20.61 -6.89
C ILE A 14 5.86 -20.50 -6.72
N GLN A 15 5.41 -19.71 -5.75
CA GLN A 15 4.06 -19.18 -5.81
C GLN A 15 4.08 -18.12 -6.91
N ASN A 16 3.47 -18.42 -8.05
CA ASN A 16 3.11 -17.38 -9.00
C ASN A 16 2.04 -16.53 -8.31
N PHE A 17 2.41 -15.34 -7.84
CA PHE A 17 1.43 -14.31 -7.51
C PHE A 17 0.81 -13.86 -8.84
N ILE A 18 -0.40 -14.34 -9.09
CA ILE A 18 -1.22 -13.82 -10.19
C ILE A 18 -1.90 -12.60 -9.59
N ASN A 19 -1.55 -11.38 -10.05
CA ASN A 19 -2.38 -10.20 -9.81
C ASN A 19 -3.83 -10.59 -10.09
N ALA A 20 -4.71 -10.45 -9.10
CA ALA A 20 -6.05 -10.97 -9.20
C ALA A 20 -6.74 -10.35 -10.42
N ASP A 21 -7.25 -11.19 -11.33
CA ASP A 21 -7.90 -10.71 -12.55
C ASP A 21 -9.27 -10.13 -12.21
N LEU A 22 -9.31 -8.83 -12.00
CA LEU A 22 -10.53 -8.07 -11.68
C LEU A 22 -11.46 -7.89 -12.89
N THR A 23 -11.09 -8.38 -14.08
CA THR A 23 -11.98 -8.40 -15.24
C THR A 23 -12.87 -9.64 -15.28
N ASP A 24 -12.48 -10.73 -14.59
CA ASP A 24 -13.31 -11.93 -14.53
C ASP A 24 -14.62 -11.63 -13.80
N GLY A 25 -15.73 -11.93 -14.45
CA GLY A 25 -17.08 -11.71 -13.92
C GLY A 25 -17.50 -10.24 -13.78
N LEU A 26 -16.70 -9.27 -14.25
CA LEU A 26 -17.07 -7.85 -14.26
C LEU A 26 -18.24 -7.60 -15.21
N VAL A 27 -19.30 -6.97 -14.70
CA VAL A 27 -20.55 -6.67 -15.42
C VAL A 27 -20.59 -5.20 -15.83
N ALA A 28 -20.18 -4.30 -14.94
CA ALA A 28 -20.11 -2.87 -15.19
C ALA A 28 -19.05 -2.22 -14.30
N HIS A 29 -18.41 -1.17 -14.81
CA HIS A 29 -17.44 -0.36 -14.06
C HIS A 29 -17.67 1.12 -14.35
N TYR A 30 -17.93 1.89 -13.31
CA TYR A 30 -18.18 3.32 -13.39
C TYR A 30 -17.12 4.06 -12.57
N PRO A 31 -15.98 4.41 -13.18
CA PRO A 31 -14.92 5.17 -12.50
C PRO A 31 -15.28 6.64 -12.30
N PHE A 32 -16.38 7.12 -12.89
CA PHE A 32 -16.87 8.51 -12.81
C PHE A 32 -15.88 9.61 -13.24
N ASN A 33 -14.92 9.25 -14.10
CA ASN A 33 -13.97 10.17 -14.73
C ASN A 33 -14.65 11.03 -15.83
N GLY A 34 -15.39 12.05 -15.39
CA GLY A 34 -16.02 13.07 -16.23
C GLY A 34 -17.43 12.74 -16.70
N ASN A 35 -17.92 11.52 -16.52
CA ASN A 35 -19.26 11.06 -16.93
C ASN A 35 -19.73 9.88 -16.06
N ALA A 36 -20.89 9.31 -16.36
CA ALA A 36 -21.40 8.10 -15.72
C ALA A 36 -21.41 6.91 -16.69
N ASP A 37 -20.46 6.88 -17.63
CA ASP A 37 -20.39 5.87 -18.69
C ASP A 37 -19.78 4.57 -18.13
N ASP A 38 -20.16 3.43 -18.71
CA ASP A 38 -19.66 2.12 -18.31
C ASP A 38 -18.36 1.76 -19.04
N GLU A 39 -17.26 1.69 -18.29
CA GLU A 39 -15.92 1.39 -18.79
C GLU A 39 -15.59 -0.12 -18.79
N SER A 40 -16.53 -0.99 -18.40
CA SER A 40 -16.35 -2.45 -18.52
C SER A 40 -16.40 -2.95 -19.98
N GLY A 41 -16.87 -2.10 -20.91
CA GLY A 41 -17.09 -2.44 -22.31
C GLY A 41 -18.46 -3.07 -22.61
N ASN A 42 -19.36 -3.16 -21.62
CA ASN A 42 -20.72 -3.69 -21.80
C ASN A 42 -21.76 -2.64 -22.21
N GLY A 43 -21.41 -1.35 -22.18
CA GLY A 43 -22.24 -0.24 -22.64
C GLY A 43 -23.46 -0.01 -21.75
N LEU A 44 -23.32 -0.25 -20.44
CA LEU A 44 -24.36 -0.10 -19.43
C LEU A 44 -24.36 1.32 -18.83
N ASP A 45 -24.27 2.35 -19.66
CA ASP A 45 -24.08 3.74 -19.21
C ASP A 45 -25.19 4.24 -18.27
N GLY A 46 -24.79 4.98 -17.24
CA GLY A 46 -25.68 5.60 -16.26
C GLY A 46 -26.31 6.90 -16.75
N ILE A 47 -27.55 7.16 -16.33
CA ILE A 47 -28.26 8.41 -16.60
C ILE A 47 -28.28 9.26 -15.34
N VAL A 48 -27.52 10.35 -15.36
CA VAL A 48 -27.41 11.29 -14.23
C VAL A 48 -28.63 12.21 -14.15
N THR A 49 -29.25 12.30 -12.98
CA THR A 49 -30.30 13.27 -12.67
C THR A 49 -29.90 14.09 -11.44
N GLY A 50 -29.57 15.36 -11.65
CA GLY A 50 -29.28 16.32 -10.57
C GLY A 50 -27.87 16.27 -10.00
N ALA A 51 -27.34 15.06 -9.75
CA ALA A 51 -25.98 14.87 -9.23
C ALA A 51 -24.92 15.55 -10.10
N THR A 52 -23.87 16.09 -9.46
CA THR A 52 -22.83 16.87 -10.13
C THR A 52 -21.46 16.26 -9.94
N LEU A 53 -20.60 16.35 -10.95
CA LEU A 53 -19.20 15.96 -10.85
C LEU A 53 -18.47 16.74 -9.74
N THR A 54 -17.56 16.08 -9.06
CA THR A 54 -16.78 16.58 -7.93
C THR A 54 -15.41 15.89 -7.89
N THR A 55 -14.54 16.32 -6.97
CA THR A 55 -13.31 15.60 -6.66
C THR A 55 -13.54 14.22 -6.04
N ASP A 56 -12.75 13.25 -6.48
CA ASP A 56 -12.67 11.87 -5.99
C ASP A 56 -11.87 11.73 -4.67
N ARG A 57 -11.42 10.51 -4.37
CA ARG A 57 -10.56 10.18 -3.22
C ARG A 57 -9.11 10.62 -3.35
N PHE A 58 -8.66 10.87 -4.57
CA PHE A 58 -7.30 11.33 -4.89
C PHE A 58 -7.26 12.82 -5.23
N SER A 59 -8.36 13.54 -4.99
CA SER A 59 -8.53 14.95 -5.33
C SER A 59 -8.49 15.27 -6.84
N ASN A 60 -8.62 14.26 -7.71
CA ASN A 60 -8.81 14.47 -9.14
C ASN A 60 -10.15 15.15 -9.37
N THR A 61 -10.15 16.26 -10.10
CA THR A 61 -11.36 17.00 -10.42
C THR A 61 -12.23 16.24 -11.41
N ASP A 62 -13.55 16.30 -11.21
CA ASP A 62 -14.53 15.66 -12.07
C ASP A 62 -14.39 14.13 -12.16
N SER A 63 -13.90 13.49 -11.09
CA SER A 63 -13.68 12.04 -11.01
C SER A 63 -14.61 11.33 -10.00
N ALA A 64 -15.63 12.01 -9.49
CA ALA A 64 -16.67 11.42 -8.63
C ALA A 64 -17.99 12.20 -8.78
N TYR A 65 -19.09 11.66 -8.26
CA TYR A 65 -20.38 12.39 -8.20
C TYR A 65 -20.75 12.81 -6.78
N TYR A 66 -21.18 14.06 -6.64
CA TYR A 66 -21.81 14.62 -5.46
C TYR A 66 -23.35 14.61 -5.60
N PHE A 67 -24.03 14.23 -4.53
CA PHE A 67 -25.48 14.17 -4.38
C PHE A 67 -25.89 15.11 -3.24
N ASP A 68 -26.92 15.92 -3.46
CA ASP A 68 -27.33 17.01 -2.56
C ASP A 68 -28.33 16.62 -1.45
N GLY A 69 -28.80 15.37 -1.41
CA GLY A 69 -29.79 14.89 -0.46
C GLY A 69 -31.23 15.32 -0.72
N ILE A 70 -31.54 15.93 -1.88
CA ILE A 70 -32.86 16.48 -2.21
C ILE A 70 -33.54 15.69 -3.33
N ASN A 71 -32.90 15.59 -4.49
CA ASN A 71 -33.51 14.96 -5.67
C ASN A 71 -32.52 14.27 -6.62
N ASP A 72 -31.27 14.13 -6.20
CA ASP A 72 -30.17 13.60 -7.02
C ASP A 72 -30.16 12.07 -7.06
N PHE A 73 -29.94 11.50 -8.24
CA PHE A 73 -29.67 10.08 -8.43
C PHE A 73 -29.01 9.77 -9.79
N ILE A 74 -28.42 8.58 -9.92
CA ILE A 74 -27.98 8.01 -11.20
C ILE A 74 -28.75 6.70 -11.44
N GLU A 75 -29.33 6.55 -12.63
CA GLU A 75 -30.11 5.37 -13.02
C GLU A 75 -29.34 4.51 -14.03
N PHE A 76 -29.19 3.21 -13.76
CA PHE A 76 -28.36 2.29 -14.56
C PHE A 76 -29.16 1.19 -15.27
N GLY A 77 -30.47 1.39 -15.46
CA GLY A 77 -31.33 0.38 -16.08
C GLY A 77 -31.53 -0.88 -15.22
N ASP A 78 -32.11 -1.93 -15.82
CA ASP A 78 -32.53 -3.15 -15.13
C ASP A 78 -31.50 -4.30 -15.19
N HIS A 79 -30.30 -4.01 -15.71
CA HIS A 79 -29.27 -4.99 -16.03
C HIS A 79 -28.63 -5.66 -14.80
N PHE A 80 -28.64 -4.99 -13.64
CA PHE A 80 -28.12 -5.52 -12.39
C PHE A 80 -29.12 -6.43 -11.68
N ASP A 81 -29.38 -7.59 -12.28
CA ASP A 81 -30.33 -8.56 -11.77
C ASP A 81 -29.67 -9.92 -11.50
N PRO A 82 -29.35 -10.23 -10.23
CA PRO A 82 -28.69 -11.48 -9.89
C PRO A 82 -29.64 -12.69 -9.95
N GLY A 83 -30.97 -12.52 -9.97
CA GLY A 83 -31.92 -13.64 -9.96
C GLY A 83 -31.64 -14.67 -8.86
N THR A 84 -31.17 -15.86 -9.23
CA THR A 84 -30.75 -16.94 -8.30
C THR A 84 -29.23 -17.09 -8.16
N ASN A 85 -28.44 -16.21 -8.77
CA ASN A 85 -26.98 -16.32 -8.87
C ASN A 85 -26.28 -15.53 -7.76
N SER A 86 -25.00 -15.87 -7.56
CA SER A 86 -24.08 -15.05 -6.79
C SER A 86 -23.83 -13.72 -7.49
N TRP A 87 -23.48 -12.70 -6.72
CA TRP A 87 -23.25 -11.35 -7.20
C TRP A 87 -22.51 -10.52 -6.17
N CYS A 88 -21.78 -9.50 -6.64
CA CYS A 88 -21.06 -8.56 -5.81
C CYS A 88 -21.21 -7.13 -6.38
N ILE A 89 -21.23 -6.14 -5.49
CA ILE A 89 -20.98 -4.76 -5.81
C ILE A 89 -19.86 -4.21 -4.93
N ASN A 90 -18.98 -3.42 -5.53
CA ASN A 90 -17.99 -2.61 -4.84
C ASN A 90 -18.22 -1.14 -5.21
N TYR A 91 -18.04 -0.22 -4.27
CA TYR A 91 -18.09 1.23 -4.52
C TYR A 91 -17.35 2.00 -3.44
N TRP A 92 -16.91 3.20 -3.77
CA TRP A 92 -16.43 4.19 -2.82
C TRP A 92 -17.53 5.18 -2.43
N ILE A 93 -17.61 5.50 -1.14
CA ILE A 93 -18.62 6.40 -0.59
C ILE A 93 -17.98 7.39 0.41
N ARG A 94 -18.47 8.62 0.44
CA ARG A 94 -18.12 9.62 1.45
C ARG A 94 -19.33 10.45 1.86
N THR A 95 -19.63 10.51 3.15
CA THR A 95 -20.82 11.24 3.64
C THR A 95 -20.68 11.69 5.09
N ILE A 96 -21.55 12.62 5.50
CA ILE A 96 -21.85 12.96 6.90
C ILE A 96 -23.31 12.66 7.26
N GLN A 97 -24.06 12.08 6.32
CA GLN A 97 -25.50 11.92 6.42
C GLN A 97 -25.83 10.77 7.38
N THR A 98 -26.33 11.14 8.55
CA THR A 98 -26.85 10.20 9.56
C THR A 98 -28.35 9.98 9.44
N SER A 99 -29.04 10.78 8.62
CA SER A 99 -30.46 10.59 8.32
C SER A 99 -30.68 9.49 7.29
N ARG A 100 -31.93 9.09 7.11
CA ARG A 100 -32.27 8.03 6.17
C ARG A 100 -32.05 8.39 4.71
N PHE A 101 -31.36 7.52 3.99
CA PHE A 101 -31.17 7.52 2.54
C PHE A 101 -31.15 6.08 2.03
N ASP A 102 -31.45 5.87 0.76
CA ASP A 102 -31.40 4.56 0.10
C ASP A 102 -30.70 4.68 -1.27
N SER A 103 -30.08 3.58 -1.72
CA SER A 103 -29.79 3.30 -3.14
C SER A 103 -30.35 1.92 -3.45
N ASP A 104 -31.34 1.83 -4.34
CA ASP A 104 -32.09 0.60 -4.55
C ASP A 104 -32.40 0.22 -6.01
N LYS A 105 -32.59 -1.08 -6.21
CA LYS A 105 -33.28 -1.67 -7.37
C LYS A 105 -34.55 -2.32 -6.84
N ARG A 106 -35.70 -1.69 -7.03
CA ARG A 106 -36.94 -2.11 -6.36
C ARG A 106 -38.21 -1.73 -7.12
N GLU A 107 -39.14 -2.69 -7.25
CA GLU A 107 -40.44 -2.48 -7.92
C GLU A 107 -41.61 -2.21 -6.95
N GLY A 108 -41.44 -2.51 -5.65
CA GLY A 108 -42.47 -2.27 -4.65
C GLY A 108 -42.17 -2.85 -3.28
N SER A 109 -43.18 -2.89 -2.41
CA SER A 109 -43.00 -3.17 -0.98
C SER A 109 -43.77 -4.37 -0.43
N ALA A 110 -44.42 -5.16 -1.28
CA ALA A 110 -45.40 -6.14 -0.83
C ALA A 110 -44.96 -7.61 -0.83
N ASN A 111 -43.93 -8.03 -1.58
CA ASN A 111 -43.44 -9.43 -1.62
C ASN A 111 -41.93 -9.53 -1.93
N PRO A 112 -41.25 -10.67 -1.65
CA PRO A 112 -39.80 -10.84 -1.81
C PRO A 112 -39.30 -10.49 -3.22
N ASN A 113 -39.99 -10.93 -4.27
CA ASN A 113 -39.66 -10.64 -5.68
C ASN A 113 -39.88 -9.17 -6.09
N GLN A 114 -40.38 -8.32 -5.17
CA GLN A 114 -40.52 -6.87 -5.36
C GLN A 114 -39.45 -6.08 -4.59
N TYR A 115 -38.71 -6.73 -3.69
CA TYR A 115 -37.49 -6.22 -3.06
C TYR A 115 -36.30 -6.75 -3.89
N GLY A 116 -35.68 -5.90 -4.71
CA GLY A 116 -34.46 -6.30 -5.41
C GLY A 116 -33.27 -6.19 -4.48
N ILE A 117 -32.56 -5.07 -4.57
CA ILE A 117 -31.28 -4.82 -3.90
C ILE A 117 -31.35 -3.45 -3.22
N ILE A 118 -30.97 -3.34 -1.95
CA ILE A 118 -30.65 -2.06 -1.29
C ILE A 118 -29.20 -2.18 -0.82
N ILE A 119 -28.31 -1.39 -1.41
CA ILE A 119 -26.86 -1.51 -1.16
C ILE A 119 -26.36 -0.54 -0.09
N VAL A 120 -27.09 0.54 0.18
CA VAL A 120 -26.83 1.39 1.33
C VAL A 120 -28.16 1.99 1.78
N GLY A 121 -28.68 1.49 2.89
CA GLY A 121 -29.79 2.13 3.58
C GLY A 121 -29.36 2.54 4.98
N ASN A 122 -29.37 3.84 5.28
CA ASN A 122 -29.26 4.28 6.67
C ASN A 122 -30.65 4.35 7.30
N HIS A 123 -30.95 3.56 8.32
CA HIS A 123 -32.29 3.49 8.92
C HIS A 123 -32.20 3.63 10.45
N PRO A 124 -31.82 4.80 10.99
CA PRO A 124 -31.42 4.96 12.39
C PRO A 124 -32.52 4.63 13.43
N SER A 125 -33.78 4.48 12.99
CA SER A 125 -34.89 4.00 13.82
C SER A 125 -35.09 2.48 13.86
N GLN A 126 -34.35 1.70 13.05
CA GLN A 126 -34.52 0.24 12.87
C GLN A 126 -33.19 -0.50 12.65
N TYR A 127 -32.31 -0.02 11.75
CA TYR A 127 -31.01 -0.61 11.35
C TYR A 127 -30.07 0.53 10.97
N GLU A 128 -28.90 0.69 11.58
CA GLU A 128 -28.04 1.85 11.30
C GLU A 128 -27.55 1.85 9.85
N GLN A 129 -26.78 0.84 9.43
CA GLN A 129 -26.39 0.64 8.03
C GLN A 129 -26.65 -0.81 7.67
N HIS A 130 -27.15 -1.05 6.45
CA HIS A 130 -27.51 -2.40 6.05
C HIS A 130 -27.44 -2.64 4.54
N PHE A 131 -27.19 -3.90 4.20
CA PHE A 131 -27.34 -4.48 2.88
C PHE A 131 -28.59 -5.37 2.90
N ARG A 132 -29.53 -5.10 1.99
CA ARG A 132 -30.75 -5.90 1.84
C ARG A 132 -30.83 -6.51 0.46
N ILE A 133 -31.20 -7.79 0.43
CA ILE A 133 -31.48 -8.52 -0.80
C ILE A 133 -32.70 -9.41 -0.61
N GLY A 134 -33.76 -9.16 -1.39
CA GLY A 134 -35.07 -9.72 -1.10
C GLY A 134 -35.56 -9.38 0.32
N MET A 135 -35.81 -10.41 1.13
CA MET A 135 -36.26 -10.27 2.52
C MET A 135 -35.13 -10.30 3.56
N GLU A 136 -33.92 -10.66 3.14
CA GLU A 136 -32.77 -10.84 4.02
C GLU A 136 -32.05 -9.50 4.22
N ILE A 137 -31.66 -9.22 5.47
CA ILE A 137 -31.00 -7.97 5.87
C ILE A 137 -29.72 -8.35 6.61
N LEU A 138 -28.58 -7.91 6.07
CA LEU A 138 -27.29 -7.88 6.75
C LEU A 138 -27.09 -6.46 7.29
N ASP A 139 -27.13 -6.29 8.61
CA ASP A 139 -26.81 -5.06 9.33
C ASP A 139 -25.43 -5.17 9.97
N TRP A 140 -24.80 -4.02 10.25
CA TRP A 140 -23.47 -3.96 10.86
C TRP A 140 -23.27 -2.69 11.71
N ASP A 141 -22.25 -2.74 12.58
CA ASP A 141 -21.86 -1.65 13.49
C ASP A 141 -20.77 -0.72 12.90
N PHE A 142 -20.16 -1.06 11.75
CA PHE A 142 -19.25 -0.16 11.03
C PHE A 142 -19.96 1.15 10.62
N THR A 143 -19.25 2.27 10.60
CA THR A 143 -19.83 3.60 10.30
C THR A 143 -18.96 4.40 9.34
N PHE A 144 -19.56 4.94 8.26
CA PHE A 144 -18.88 5.74 7.24
C PHE A 144 -19.41 7.20 7.11
N TYR A 145 -20.01 7.74 8.19
CA TYR A 145 -20.56 9.11 8.22
C TYR A 145 -19.59 10.15 8.83
N ASP A 146 -18.30 9.91 8.69
CA ASP A 146 -17.19 10.71 9.24
C ASP A 146 -16.55 11.69 8.23
N ASN A 147 -17.15 11.82 7.04
CA ASN A 147 -16.64 12.58 5.90
C ASN A 147 -15.33 12.04 5.29
N ALA A 148 -14.93 10.80 5.58
CA ALA A 148 -13.86 10.11 4.88
C ALA A 148 -14.40 9.27 3.71
N TRP A 149 -13.51 8.91 2.78
CA TRP A 149 -13.83 7.94 1.74
C TRP A 149 -13.70 6.53 2.31
N HIS A 150 -14.71 5.70 2.07
CA HIS A 150 -14.70 4.29 2.43
C HIS A 150 -15.02 3.43 1.22
N ASN A 151 -14.32 2.30 1.07
CA ASN A 151 -14.61 1.30 0.06
C ASN A 151 -15.56 0.26 0.65
N ILE A 152 -16.73 0.05 0.06
CA ILE A 152 -17.72 -0.92 0.54
C ILE A 152 -17.90 -2.01 -0.50
N CYS A 153 -17.76 -3.26 -0.08
CA CYS A 153 -18.00 -4.44 -0.90
C CYS A 153 -19.12 -5.30 -0.30
N LEU A 154 -20.17 -5.53 -1.07
CA LEU A 154 -21.36 -6.29 -0.65
C LEU A 154 -21.58 -7.48 -1.56
N MET A 155 -21.73 -8.66 -0.97
CA MET A 155 -21.76 -9.91 -1.71
C MET A 155 -22.94 -10.78 -1.34
N ARG A 156 -23.53 -11.40 -2.36
CA ARG A 156 -24.42 -12.55 -2.24
C ARG A 156 -23.67 -13.81 -2.68
N ASP A 157 -23.39 -14.68 -1.73
CA ASP A 157 -22.73 -15.96 -1.96
C ASP A 157 -23.77 -17.09 -1.96
N VAL A 158 -24.24 -17.46 -3.15
CA VAL A 158 -25.25 -18.53 -3.32
C VAL A 158 -24.67 -19.91 -2.99
N ASN A 159 -23.38 -20.12 -3.20
CA ASN A 159 -22.73 -21.43 -2.97
C ASN A 159 -22.65 -21.75 -1.48
N ASN A 160 -22.43 -20.73 -0.64
CA ASN A 160 -22.39 -20.86 0.82
C ASN A 160 -23.69 -20.42 1.52
N ALA A 161 -24.67 -19.94 0.75
CA ALA A 161 -25.92 -19.38 1.26
C ALA A 161 -25.71 -18.23 2.27
N LYS A 162 -24.88 -17.25 1.89
CA LYS A 162 -24.51 -16.11 2.74
C LYS A 162 -24.67 -14.76 2.06
N LEU A 163 -24.89 -13.73 2.88
CA LEU A 163 -24.52 -12.35 2.54
C LEU A 163 -23.27 -11.98 3.32
N LYS A 164 -22.39 -11.20 2.70
CA LYS A 164 -21.16 -10.71 3.30
C LYS A 164 -20.97 -9.23 2.99
N ALA A 165 -20.40 -8.51 3.94
CA ALA A 165 -20.01 -7.12 3.80
C ALA A 165 -18.53 -6.94 4.18
N TYR A 166 -17.83 -6.12 3.41
CA TYR A 166 -16.46 -5.66 3.68
C TYR A 166 -16.42 -4.14 3.58
N ALA A 167 -15.60 -3.51 4.41
CA ALA A 167 -15.28 -2.09 4.35
C ALA A 167 -13.77 -1.92 4.39
N ASP A 168 -13.23 -1.08 3.53
CA ASP A 168 -11.81 -0.69 3.51
C ASP A 168 -10.88 -1.91 3.48
N GLY A 169 -11.17 -2.86 2.58
CA GLY A 169 -10.44 -4.13 2.45
C GLY A 169 -10.80 -5.18 3.52
N ASN A 170 -11.50 -4.81 4.59
CA ASN A 170 -11.69 -5.64 5.78
C ASN A 170 -13.08 -6.25 5.89
N PHE A 171 -13.15 -7.49 6.38
CA PHE A 171 -14.42 -8.17 6.66
C PHE A 171 -15.20 -7.44 7.77
N ILE A 172 -16.47 -7.09 7.50
CA ILE A 172 -17.37 -6.47 8.49
C ILE A 172 -18.24 -7.53 9.16
N ASP A 173 -19.10 -8.17 8.38
CA ASP A 173 -20.10 -9.11 8.91
C ASP A 173 -20.68 -10.03 7.82
N GLU A 174 -21.31 -11.12 8.23
CA GLU A 174 -22.04 -12.05 7.38
C GLU A 174 -23.29 -12.63 8.05
N ILE A 175 -24.29 -12.97 7.23
CA ILE A 175 -25.45 -13.74 7.68
C ILE A 175 -25.71 -14.94 6.77
N SER A 176 -26.35 -15.97 7.34
CA SER A 176 -26.91 -17.07 6.55
C SER A 176 -28.26 -16.68 5.98
N ILE A 177 -28.50 -17.00 4.71
CA ILE A 177 -29.72 -16.62 4.00
C ILE A 177 -30.40 -17.81 3.32
N THR A 178 -31.69 -17.65 3.00
CA THR A 178 -32.39 -18.53 2.07
C THR A 178 -32.20 -18.03 0.64
N ILE A 179 -31.80 -18.93 -0.28
CA ILE A 179 -31.65 -18.56 -1.70
C ILE A 179 -33.01 -18.51 -2.38
N GLU A 180 -33.48 -17.30 -2.66
CA GLU A 180 -34.70 -17.02 -3.43
C GLU A 180 -34.38 -16.41 -4.80
N ASN A 181 -35.32 -16.49 -5.75
CA ASN A 181 -35.19 -15.76 -7.01
C ASN A 181 -35.68 -14.32 -6.80
N ILE A 182 -34.76 -13.36 -6.89
CA ILE A 182 -35.03 -11.94 -6.64
C ILE A 182 -35.16 -11.10 -7.93
N HIS A 183 -35.36 -11.78 -9.07
CA HIS A 183 -35.54 -11.13 -10.37
C HIS A 183 -36.66 -10.08 -10.36
N ASN A 184 -36.37 -8.91 -10.91
CA ASN A 184 -37.32 -7.81 -11.13
C ASN A 184 -36.86 -6.89 -12.26
N ALA A 185 -37.78 -6.15 -12.88
CA ALA A 185 -37.51 -5.24 -14.00
C ALA A 185 -37.34 -3.76 -13.55
N ALA A 186 -37.17 -3.47 -12.26
CA ALA A 186 -36.86 -2.11 -11.82
C ALA A 186 -35.46 -1.69 -12.27
N SER A 187 -35.28 -0.40 -12.52
CA SER A 187 -33.93 0.13 -12.69
C SER A 187 -33.20 0.19 -11.35
N PHE A 188 -31.88 -0.04 -11.36
CA PHE A 188 -31.03 0.28 -10.22
C PHE A 188 -30.80 1.79 -10.16
N ARG A 189 -31.04 2.39 -9.00
CA ARG A 189 -30.83 3.81 -8.73
C ARG A 189 -29.84 4.00 -7.61
N LEU A 190 -28.77 4.71 -7.90
CA LEU A 190 -27.80 5.17 -6.93
C LEU A 190 -28.19 6.56 -6.44
N GLY A 191 -28.17 6.74 -5.12
CA GLY A 191 -28.48 8.01 -4.45
C GLY A 191 -29.95 8.24 -4.12
N CYS A 192 -30.86 7.35 -4.51
CA CYS A 192 -32.26 7.45 -4.09
C CYS A 192 -33.00 6.11 -3.96
N SER A 193 -34.10 6.13 -3.20
CA SER A 193 -35.08 5.05 -3.18
C SER A 193 -35.98 5.05 -4.43
N HIS A 194 -36.53 3.89 -4.80
CA HIS A 194 -37.48 3.73 -5.90
C HIS A 194 -38.74 4.61 -5.80
N LEU A 195 -39.08 5.11 -4.60
CA LEU A 195 -40.20 6.02 -4.37
C LEU A 195 -39.82 7.50 -4.51
N ASN A 196 -38.55 7.82 -4.75
CA ASN A 196 -38.01 9.17 -4.78
C ASN A 196 -38.31 9.94 -3.49
N THR A 197 -38.04 9.31 -2.33
CA THR A 197 -38.28 9.93 -1.02
C THR A 197 -37.08 9.94 -0.08
N ASN A 198 -36.10 9.06 -0.29
CA ASN A 198 -34.94 8.92 0.58
C ASN A 198 -33.71 9.15 -0.29
N PHE A 199 -33.17 10.38 -0.24
CA PHE A 199 -32.07 10.82 -1.09
C PHE A 199 -30.78 10.86 -0.28
N PHE A 200 -29.70 10.44 -0.93
CA PHE A 200 -28.35 10.45 -0.38
C PHE A 200 -27.74 11.86 -0.49
N GLU A 201 -27.08 12.29 0.57
CA GLU A 201 -26.23 13.48 0.60
C GLU A 201 -24.79 13.03 0.80
N GLY A 202 -23.92 13.27 -0.17
CA GLY A 202 -22.53 12.81 -0.10
C GLY A 202 -21.93 12.57 -1.49
N LYS A 203 -20.89 11.75 -1.54
CA LYS A 203 -20.20 11.41 -2.78
C LYS A 203 -20.16 9.90 -2.99
N PHE A 204 -20.24 9.51 -4.26
CA PHE A 204 -19.90 8.17 -4.73
C PHE A 204 -18.81 8.23 -5.78
N ASP A 205 -17.97 7.21 -5.78
CA ASP A 205 -16.88 7.02 -6.74
C ASP A 205 -16.72 5.51 -7.05
N ASP A 206 -16.18 5.23 -8.23
CA ASP A 206 -15.58 3.96 -8.65
C ASP A 206 -16.41 2.71 -8.29
N ILE A 207 -17.54 2.57 -8.98
CA ILE A 207 -18.52 1.52 -8.74
C ILE A 207 -18.27 0.34 -9.68
N ARG A 208 -18.16 -0.87 -9.12
CA ARG A 208 -18.00 -2.12 -9.88
C ARG A 208 -19.10 -3.11 -9.54
N PHE A 209 -19.66 -3.74 -10.56
CA PHE A 209 -20.62 -4.83 -10.43
C PHE A 209 -20.03 -6.13 -10.95
N TYR A 210 -20.14 -7.21 -10.18
CA TYR A 210 -19.65 -8.53 -10.57
C TYR A 210 -20.77 -9.57 -10.53
N ASN A 211 -20.78 -10.50 -11.47
CA ASN A 211 -21.71 -11.64 -11.51
C ASN A 211 -21.20 -12.85 -10.69
N ARG A 212 -20.22 -12.62 -9.82
CA ARG A 212 -19.61 -13.58 -8.91
C ARG A 212 -19.33 -12.92 -7.57
N VAL A 213 -18.94 -13.72 -6.59
CA VAL A 213 -18.32 -13.22 -5.37
C VAL A 213 -16.85 -12.91 -5.64
N LEU A 214 -16.33 -11.90 -4.95
CA LEU A 214 -14.90 -11.59 -4.93
C LEU A 214 -14.20 -12.38 -3.83
N THR A 215 -12.91 -12.67 -4.01
CA THR A 215 -12.01 -13.16 -2.97
C THR A 215 -11.56 -12.03 -2.06
N GLU A 216 -10.98 -12.36 -0.90
CA GLU A 216 -10.41 -11.35 0.00
C GLU A 216 -9.27 -10.59 -0.70
N ASP A 217 -8.36 -11.29 -1.39
CA ASP A 217 -7.29 -10.68 -2.19
C ASP A 217 -7.81 -9.74 -3.29
N GLU A 218 -8.94 -10.05 -3.94
CA GLU A 218 -9.54 -9.16 -4.94
C GLU A 218 -10.16 -7.91 -4.32
N ILE A 219 -10.75 -8.03 -3.13
CA ILE A 219 -11.30 -6.90 -2.39
C ILE A 219 -10.18 -5.98 -1.90
N GLU A 220 -9.10 -6.58 -1.38
CA GLU A 220 -7.87 -5.87 -1.03
C GLU A 220 -7.29 -5.18 -2.26
N THR A 221 -7.17 -5.89 -3.39
CA THR A 221 -6.71 -5.31 -4.66
C THR A 221 -7.57 -4.11 -5.05
N ILE A 222 -8.90 -4.22 -5.06
CA ILE A 222 -9.80 -3.09 -5.41
C ILE A 222 -9.65 -1.91 -4.44
N TYR A 223 -9.53 -2.18 -3.14
CA TYR A 223 -9.31 -1.14 -2.14
C TYR A 223 -7.99 -0.38 -2.37
N HIS A 224 -6.99 -1.05 -2.94
CA HIS A 224 -5.68 -0.48 -3.25
C HIS A 224 -5.46 -0.10 -4.73
N GLN A 225 -6.40 -0.41 -5.63
CA GLN A 225 -6.19 -0.52 -7.10
C GLN A 225 -5.77 0.78 -7.82
N ASP A 226 -6.07 1.94 -7.27
CA ASP A 226 -5.84 3.21 -7.95
C ASP A 226 -4.90 4.15 -7.20
N GLY A 227 -4.09 3.62 -6.28
CA GLY A 227 -3.00 4.38 -5.68
C GLY A 227 -3.50 5.60 -4.90
N TRP A 228 -3.50 5.45 -3.59
CA TRP A 228 -3.03 6.53 -2.72
C TRP A 228 -1.81 7.15 -3.43
N ASP A 229 -1.67 8.48 -3.50
CA ASP A 229 -0.43 9.06 -4.03
C ASP A 229 0.70 8.51 -3.14
N SER A 230 1.34 7.43 -3.59
CA SER A 230 1.89 6.40 -2.70
C SER A 230 3.06 6.95 -1.91
N GLU A 231 3.65 8.02 -2.41
CA GLU A 231 4.77 8.69 -1.79
C GLU A 231 4.35 9.64 -0.66
N ILE A 232 3.18 10.32 -0.75
CA ILE A 232 2.78 11.36 0.21
C ILE A 232 1.57 11.00 1.06
N ASP A 233 0.75 10.06 0.64
CA ASP A 233 -0.47 9.73 1.35
C ASP A 233 -0.17 8.84 2.57
N GLY A 234 -0.76 9.18 3.71
CA GLY A 234 -0.39 8.64 5.01
C GLY A 234 1.07 8.88 5.42
N LEU A 235 1.86 9.66 4.67
CA LEU A 235 3.23 10.02 5.00
C LEU A 235 3.25 10.98 6.18
N VAL A 236 3.81 10.53 7.30
CA VAL A 236 3.93 11.30 8.54
C VAL A 236 5.25 12.06 8.57
N ALA A 237 6.34 11.45 8.13
CA ALA A 237 7.64 12.10 8.08
C ALA A 237 8.50 11.53 6.94
N TYR A 238 9.31 12.40 6.31
CA TYR A 238 10.23 12.03 5.25
C TYR A 238 11.56 12.75 5.42
N TYR A 239 12.64 12.01 5.62
CA TYR A 239 13.99 12.55 5.77
C TYR A 239 14.88 12.03 4.63
N PRO A 240 14.96 12.75 3.51
CA PRO A 240 15.83 12.38 2.38
C PRO A 240 17.30 12.70 2.63
N PHE A 241 17.62 13.40 3.71
CA PHE A 241 18.98 13.83 4.07
C PHE A 241 19.77 14.59 3.01
N ASN A 242 19.06 15.28 2.11
CA ASN A 242 19.62 16.15 1.09
C ASN A 242 20.18 17.47 1.68
N ASN A 243 21.39 17.40 2.25
CA ASN A 243 22.16 18.47 2.91
C ASN A 243 21.76 18.84 4.34
N ASN A 244 20.64 18.35 4.86
CA ASN A 244 20.14 18.64 6.21
C ASN A 244 19.34 17.45 6.77
N ALA A 245 18.82 17.57 7.99
CA ALA A 245 17.92 16.60 8.59
C ALA A 245 16.47 17.12 8.61
N ASP A 246 16.09 17.95 7.64
CA ASP A 246 14.75 18.53 7.60
C ASP A 246 13.75 17.48 7.10
N ASP A 247 12.61 17.37 7.79
CA ASP A 247 11.43 16.65 7.29
C ASP A 247 10.85 17.33 6.04
N GLU A 248 10.84 16.61 4.92
CA GLU A 248 10.32 17.02 3.61
C GLU A 248 8.91 16.47 3.33
N SER A 249 8.26 15.80 4.29
CA SER A 249 6.86 15.35 4.15
C SER A 249 5.85 16.50 4.09
N GLY A 250 6.24 17.68 4.58
CA GLY A 250 5.36 18.83 4.75
C GLY A 250 4.75 18.96 6.17
N ASN A 251 5.05 18.04 7.08
CA ASN A 251 4.53 18.04 8.46
C ASN A 251 5.45 18.75 9.48
N GLU A 252 6.58 19.31 9.04
CA GLU A 252 7.52 20.11 9.85
C GLU A 252 8.18 19.33 11.01
N HIS A 253 8.29 18.00 10.91
CA HIS A 253 8.92 17.14 11.93
C HIS A 253 10.45 17.18 11.84
N HIS A 254 11.05 18.35 11.65
CA HIS A 254 12.47 18.48 11.31
C HIS A 254 13.41 17.96 12.41
N GLY A 255 14.45 17.23 11.98
CA GLY A 255 15.45 16.63 12.84
C GLY A 255 16.53 17.62 13.31
N THR A 256 16.92 17.51 14.57
CA THR A 256 18.10 18.17 15.14
C THR A 256 19.25 17.18 15.26
N VAL A 257 20.34 17.45 14.54
CA VAL A 257 21.52 16.57 14.49
C VAL A 257 22.43 16.75 15.72
N TYR A 258 22.79 15.64 16.35
CA TYR A 258 23.77 15.57 17.44
C TYR A 258 24.91 14.63 17.03
N GLY A 259 26.08 15.21 16.74
CA GLY A 259 27.32 14.46 16.46
C GLY A 259 27.41 13.87 15.05
N ALA A 260 26.32 13.27 14.55
CA ALA A 260 26.27 12.61 13.24
C ALA A 260 26.74 13.55 12.11
N ILE A 261 27.47 12.98 11.15
CA ILE A 261 28.14 13.73 10.08
C ILE A 261 27.47 13.39 8.75
N ILE A 262 27.24 14.40 7.93
CA ILE A 262 26.64 14.18 6.62
C ILE A 262 27.64 13.47 5.67
N GLY A 263 27.18 12.42 4.99
CA GLY A 263 27.97 11.49 4.20
C GLY A 263 27.44 11.28 2.78
N GLU A 264 27.92 10.23 2.12
CA GLU A 264 27.47 9.80 0.80
C GLU A 264 26.30 8.81 0.91
N ASP A 265 25.30 8.94 0.03
CA ASP A 265 24.16 8.03 -0.07
C ASP A 265 24.49 6.68 -0.75
N ARG A 266 23.45 5.91 -1.08
CA ARG A 266 23.55 4.65 -1.83
C ARG A 266 24.03 4.78 -3.26
N PHE A 267 23.97 5.97 -3.83
CA PHE A 267 24.41 6.29 -5.19
C PHE A 267 25.77 7.00 -5.23
N GLY A 268 26.36 7.29 -4.06
CA GLY A 268 27.61 8.05 -3.96
C GLY A 268 27.43 9.56 -4.07
N ASN A 269 26.19 10.08 -3.98
CA ASN A 269 25.95 11.51 -3.91
C ASN A 269 26.42 12.03 -2.56
N SER A 270 27.30 13.03 -2.58
CA SER A 270 27.76 13.66 -1.34
C SER A 270 26.64 14.46 -0.68
N ASN A 271 26.65 14.49 0.66
CA ASN A 271 25.69 15.23 1.50
C ASN A 271 24.24 14.72 1.35
N ALA A 272 24.06 13.41 1.21
CA ALA A 272 22.77 12.78 0.96
C ALA A 272 22.48 11.61 1.93
N ALA A 273 23.24 11.48 3.02
CA ALA A 273 23.00 10.51 4.10
C ALA A 273 23.64 11.04 5.40
N TYR A 274 23.33 10.45 6.55
CA TYR A 274 24.09 10.71 7.79
C TYR A 274 24.85 9.47 8.26
N GLU A 275 26.12 9.68 8.62
CA GLU A 275 27.01 8.70 9.26
C GLU A 275 26.98 8.89 10.79
N PHE A 276 26.85 7.78 11.51
CA PHE A 276 26.78 7.67 12.96
C PHE A 276 27.95 6.81 13.44
N ASP A 277 28.63 7.22 14.51
CA ASP A 277 29.88 6.62 14.98
C ASP A 277 29.74 5.51 16.05
N GLY A 278 28.50 5.15 16.41
CA GLY A 278 28.22 4.15 17.44
C GLY A 278 28.50 4.57 18.89
N THR A 279 28.84 5.83 19.14
CA THR A 279 29.25 6.32 20.47
C THR A 279 28.23 7.27 21.09
N ASP A 280 27.90 8.38 20.44
CA ASP A 280 26.97 9.39 20.95
C ASP A 280 26.15 10.11 19.86
N ASP A 281 26.25 9.66 18.61
CA ASP A 281 25.58 10.26 17.46
C ASP A 281 24.09 9.89 17.35
N PHE A 282 23.22 10.88 17.13
CA PHE A 282 21.80 10.68 16.83
C PHE A 282 21.17 11.92 16.19
N ILE A 283 19.96 11.77 15.64
CA ILE A 283 19.10 12.88 15.22
C ILE A 283 17.81 12.83 16.04
N ASP A 284 17.44 13.95 16.65
CA ASP A 284 16.20 14.13 17.43
C ASP A 284 15.13 14.75 16.55
N CYS A 285 14.07 14.00 16.24
CA CYS A 285 12.95 14.46 15.40
C CYS A 285 11.80 15.04 16.23
N GLY A 286 11.95 15.10 17.55
CA GLY A 286 10.96 15.70 18.45
C GLY A 286 9.91 14.75 19.00
N LEU A 287 8.97 15.34 19.72
CA LEU A 287 7.91 14.70 20.52
C LEU A 287 6.51 14.99 19.97
N ASP A 288 6.42 15.26 18.66
CA ASP A 288 5.11 15.56 18.05
C ASP A 288 4.17 14.35 18.19
N PRO A 289 2.92 14.53 18.67
CA PRO A 289 1.95 13.46 18.75
C PRO A 289 1.71 12.70 17.44
N ASP A 290 1.93 13.33 16.29
CA ASP A 290 1.76 12.69 14.98
C ASP A 290 2.79 11.56 14.75
N LEU A 291 3.94 11.63 15.42
CA LEU A 291 4.98 10.58 15.42
C LEU A 291 4.63 9.38 16.34
N ASN A 292 3.62 9.50 17.19
CA ASN A 292 3.14 8.44 18.08
C ASN A 292 2.08 7.58 17.38
N ILE A 293 2.44 7.00 16.24
CA ILE A 293 1.58 6.11 15.46
C ILE A 293 1.36 4.81 16.25
N THR A 294 0.12 4.37 16.47
CA THR A 294 -0.18 3.15 17.28
C THR A 294 -1.06 2.11 16.59
N THR A 295 -1.59 2.43 15.41
CA THR A 295 -2.46 1.57 14.60
C THR A 295 -1.69 1.07 13.37
N HIS A 296 -2.10 1.36 12.14
CA HIS A 296 -1.29 1.04 10.96
C HIS A 296 0.02 1.82 10.97
N LEU A 297 1.14 1.14 10.77
CA LEU A 297 2.46 1.74 10.75
C LEU A 297 3.31 1.09 9.67
N SER A 298 3.97 1.92 8.86
CA SER A 298 5.10 1.49 8.03
C SER A 298 6.30 2.39 8.21
N VAL A 299 7.49 1.82 8.28
CA VAL A 299 8.76 2.56 8.36
C VAL A 299 9.68 2.02 7.28
N SER A 300 10.13 2.88 6.39
CA SER A 300 11.10 2.60 5.32
C SER A 300 12.38 3.39 5.58
N CYS A 301 13.54 2.77 5.40
CA CYS A 301 14.83 3.46 5.41
C CYS A 301 15.88 2.69 4.62
N TRP A 302 16.85 3.42 4.07
CA TRP A 302 18.10 2.83 3.61
C TRP A 302 19.13 2.87 4.74
N VAL A 303 19.85 1.77 4.94
CA VAL A 303 20.85 1.66 5.99
C VAL A 303 22.10 0.95 5.48
N LYS A 304 23.27 1.49 5.80
CA LYS A 304 24.56 0.80 5.70
C LYS A 304 25.05 0.49 7.10
N TYR A 305 24.92 -0.76 7.51
CA TYR A 305 25.28 -1.18 8.85
C TYR A 305 26.71 -1.75 8.89
N TYR A 306 27.58 -1.13 9.68
CA TYR A 306 28.96 -1.54 9.78
C TYR A 306 29.18 -2.81 10.62
N ASP A 307 30.07 -3.70 10.17
CA ASP A 307 30.46 -4.91 10.91
C ASP A 307 31.15 -4.54 12.23
N TYR A 308 30.40 -4.59 13.33
CA TYR A 308 30.87 -4.10 14.63
C TYR A 308 31.60 -5.17 15.44
N ASN A 309 32.82 -4.85 15.90
CA ASN A 309 33.53 -5.65 16.90
C ASN A 309 32.80 -5.59 18.27
N TYR A 310 32.06 -6.66 18.58
CA TYR A 310 31.16 -6.82 19.73
C TYR A 310 31.73 -6.37 21.09
N GLY A 311 31.34 -5.16 21.53
CA GLY A 311 31.68 -4.59 22.85
C GLY A 311 30.48 -4.09 23.69
N SER A 312 29.39 -3.62 23.05
CA SER A 312 28.20 -3.07 23.73
C SER A 312 27.07 -4.11 23.84
N LEU A 313 26.51 -4.34 25.02
CA LEU A 313 25.52 -5.39 25.32
C LEU A 313 24.12 -5.17 24.74
N TYR A 314 23.91 -4.11 23.96
CA TYR A 314 22.57 -3.63 23.64
C TYR A 314 22.36 -3.37 22.15
N HIS A 315 21.08 -3.35 21.76
CA HIS A 315 20.58 -3.33 20.39
C HIS A 315 20.37 -1.88 19.92
N PRO A 316 21.25 -1.30 19.08
CA PRO A 316 21.00 0.02 18.54
C PRO A 316 19.83 -0.01 17.55
N ASP A 317 19.10 1.08 17.52
CA ASP A 317 17.98 1.29 16.61
C ASP A 317 18.35 2.29 15.52
N PHE A 318 17.85 2.06 14.32
CA PHE A 318 17.97 2.98 13.19
C PHE A 318 16.94 4.10 13.35
N ILE A 319 15.70 3.73 13.68
CA ILE A 319 14.58 4.63 13.97
C ILE A 319 13.87 4.09 15.21
N SER A 320 13.69 4.93 16.22
CA SER A 320 13.09 4.53 17.49
C SER A 320 12.23 5.63 18.10
N ASN A 321 11.00 5.28 18.43
CA ASN A 321 10.15 6.00 19.39
C ASN A 321 9.96 5.13 20.64
N ALA A 322 10.77 4.09 20.85
CA ALA A 322 10.51 3.07 21.86
C ALA A 322 11.04 3.42 23.25
N ASP A 323 10.23 3.16 24.28
CA ASP A 323 10.64 3.00 25.67
C ASP A 323 10.65 1.50 26.01
N TYR A 324 11.82 0.86 25.94
CA TYR A 324 11.97 -0.58 26.10
C TYR A 324 12.72 -0.94 27.39
N ALA A 325 12.05 -1.58 28.36
CA ALA A 325 12.62 -1.81 29.70
C ALA A 325 12.58 -3.29 30.12
N LEU A 326 13.64 -4.07 29.85
CA LEU A 326 13.66 -5.52 30.10
C LEU A 326 13.76 -5.96 31.57
N SER A 327 14.17 -5.10 32.52
CA SER A 327 14.56 -5.65 33.84
C SER A 327 14.22 -4.90 35.14
N THR A 328 13.92 -3.60 35.19
CA THR A 328 13.76 -2.93 36.52
C THR A 328 12.69 -1.85 36.70
N HIS A 329 11.95 -1.41 35.67
CA HIS A 329 10.88 -0.42 35.82
C HIS A 329 9.58 -0.86 35.12
N THR A 330 8.56 -1.16 35.93
CA THR A 330 7.11 -1.30 35.61
C THR A 330 6.59 -2.20 34.47
N GLN A 331 7.43 -2.81 33.61
CA GLN A 331 6.99 -3.56 32.41
C GLN A 331 6.02 -2.73 31.54
N ASP A 332 6.27 -1.42 31.48
CA ASP A 332 5.41 -0.43 30.80
C ASP A 332 6.02 -0.09 29.43
N TRP A 333 6.26 -1.10 28.59
CA TRP A 333 6.88 -0.92 27.27
C TRP A 333 5.96 -0.18 26.31
N LYS A 334 6.54 0.75 25.54
CA LYS A 334 5.78 1.65 24.65
C LYS A 334 6.57 1.98 23.39
N GLY A 335 5.84 2.29 22.32
CA GLY A 335 6.36 2.77 21.06
C GLY A 335 6.67 1.66 20.07
N TYR A 336 7.49 2.01 19.10
CA TYR A 336 7.97 1.13 18.04
C TYR A 336 9.45 1.41 17.76
N LEU A 337 10.14 0.41 17.22
CA LEU A 337 11.54 0.53 16.81
C LEU A 337 11.85 -0.33 15.58
N VAL A 338 12.75 0.18 14.74
CA VAL A 338 13.42 -0.54 13.66
C VAL A 338 14.92 -0.45 13.93
N GLY A 339 15.62 -1.58 13.91
CA GLY A 339 17.02 -1.60 14.30
C GLY A 339 17.72 -2.91 14.04
N THR A 340 18.76 -3.17 14.82
CA THR A 340 19.54 -4.40 14.73
C THR A 340 19.66 -5.11 16.07
N THR A 341 19.90 -6.43 16.03
CA THR A 341 20.25 -7.21 17.21
C THR A 341 21.77 -7.24 17.39
N ARG A 342 22.27 -6.90 18.60
CA ARG A 342 23.68 -7.03 19.01
C ARG A 342 23.81 -7.88 20.26
N ASN A 343 24.93 -8.59 20.41
CA ASN A 343 25.25 -9.38 21.60
C ASN A 343 24.14 -10.31 22.10
N HIS A 344 23.35 -10.84 21.16
CA HIS A 344 22.36 -11.85 21.45
C HIS A 344 23.03 -13.10 22.06
N PRO A 345 22.43 -13.74 23.09
CA PRO A 345 23.00 -14.93 23.73
C PRO A 345 23.32 -16.08 22.76
N SER A 346 22.63 -16.10 21.62
CA SER A 346 22.94 -16.92 20.45
C SER A 346 23.62 -16.04 19.38
N PRO A 347 24.95 -16.15 19.19
CA PRO A 347 25.73 -15.25 18.34
C PRO A 347 25.30 -15.18 16.87
N GLN A 348 24.58 -16.19 16.38
CA GLN A 348 24.04 -16.23 15.03
C GLN A 348 23.05 -15.09 14.72
N PHE A 349 22.47 -14.47 15.75
CA PHE A 349 21.51 -13.38 15.57
C PHE A 349 22.13 -11.99 15.70
N ASN A 350 23.44 -11.89 15.96
CA ASN A 350 24.12 -10.61 15.91
C ASN A 350 24.20 -10.13 14.46
N GLY A 351 23.92 -8.86 14.18
CA GLY A 351 23.99 -8.35 12.81
C GLY A 351 22.68 -8.47 12.03
N THR A 352 21.62 -8.99 12.65
CA THR A 352 20.29 -9.14 12.04
C THR A 352 19.52 -7.82 12.08
N MET A 353 18.53 -7.67 11.20
CA MET A 353 17.55 -6.58 11.27
C MET A 353 16.39 -6.98 12.17
N LYS A 354 15.79 -6.02 12.87
CA LYS A 354 14.61 -6.21 13.74
C LYS A 354 13.59 -5.12 13.55
N PHE A 355 12.32 -5.48 13.76
CA PHE A 355 11.21 -4.57 13.93
C PHE A 355 10.45 -4.96 15.19
N THR A 356 10.03 -4.01 16.01
CA THR A 356 9.25 -4.32 17.22
C THR A 356 8.25 -3.21 17.53
N VAL A 357 7.01 -3.60 17.84
CA VAL A 357 5.99 -2.74 18.45
C VAL A 357 5.74 -3.17 19.89
N LEU A 358 5.49 -2.19 20.78
CA LEU A 358 5.54 -2.38 22.22
C LEU A 358 4.22 -2.01 22.91
N LYS A 359 3.81 -2.89 23.82
CA LYS A 359 2.66 -2.70 24.68
C LYS A 359 3.07 -3.03 26.13
N PRO A 360 2.42 -2.46 27.15
CA PRO A 360 2.67 -2.86 28.52
C PRO A 360 2.58 -4.38 28.65
N TYR A 361 3.64 -4.99 29.20
CA TYR A 361 3.80 -6.43 29.41
C TYR A 361 3.97 -7.31 28.16
N GLU A 362 3.85 -6.77 26.95
CA GLU A 362 3.84 -7.53 25.68
C GLU A 362 4.65 -6.82 24.60
N ASN A 363 5.54 -7.54 23.91
CA ASN A 363 6.18 -7.02 22.70
C ASN A 363 5.89 -7.96 21.53
N TYR A 364 5.76 -7.37 20.35
CA TYR A 364 5.54 -8.07 19.10
C TYR A 364 6.64 -7.63 18.16
N GLY A 365 7.51 -8.55 17.76
CA GLY A 365 8.66 -8.19 16.96
C GLY A 365 9.12 -9.30 16.04
N LEU A 366 9.71 -8.88 14.94
CA LEU A 366 10.34 -9.71 13.93
C LEU A 366 11.84 -9.51 13.98
N ARG A 367 12.57 -10.54 13.54
CA ARG A 367 14.01 -10.47 13.35
C ARG A 367 14.40 -11.36 12.19
N THR A 368 15.30 -10.87 11.35
CA THR A 368 15.83 -11.66 10.23
C THR A 368 16.64 -12.86 10.71
N ASP A 369 16.63 -13.93 9.92
CA ASP A 369 17.55 -15.07 10.09
C ASP A 369 18.96 -14.74 9.58
N ASP A 370 19.04 -13.93 8.52
CA ASP A 370 20.29 -13.50 7.91
C ASP A 370 20.85 -12.22 8.54
N ARG A 371 22.17 -12.07 8.37
CA ARG A 371 22.95 -10.90 8.83
C ARG A 371 23.13 -9.89 7.70
N TYR A 372 23.08 -8.62 8.08
CA TYR A 372 23.16 -7.46 7.19
C TYR A 372 24.18 -6.41 7.70
N ASP A 373 25.07 -6.81 8.62
CA ASP A 373 26.21 -6.03 9.08
C ASP A 373 27.43 -6.27 8.19
N ASP A 374 27.30 -5.99 6.89
CA ASP A 374 28.28 -6.33 5.86
C ASP A 374 28.88 -5.10 5.14
N ASP A 375 28.73 -3.91 5.74
CA ASP A 375 29.13 -2.62 5.20
C ASP A 375 28.46 -2.24 3.85
N LYS A 376 27.32 -2.86 3.50
CA LYS A 376 26.54 -2.51 2.30
C LYS A 376 25.23 -1.81 2.64
N TRP A 377 24.74 -1.05 1.66
CA TRP A 377 23.41 -0.45 1.71
C TRP A 377 22.35 -1.53 1.55
N HIS A 378 21.37 -1.52 2.46
CA HIS A 378 20.18 -2.34 2.44
C HIS A 378 18.94 -1.46 2.63
N HIS A 379 17.89 -1.75 1.88
CA HIS A 379 16.59 -1.10 2.07
C HIS A 379 15.79 -1.92 3.07
N VAL A 380 15.35 -1.31 4.16
CA VAL A 380 14.61 -2.00 5.23
C VAL A 380 13.23 -1.37 5.34
N VAL A 381 12.18 -2.18 5.17
CA VAL A 381 10.80 -1.75 5.40
C VAL A 381 10.14 -2.61 6.46
N SER A 382 9.54 -1.96 7.45
CA SER A 382 8.81 -2.60 8.54
C SER A 382 7.34 -2.22 8.47
N VAL A 383 6.43 -3.20 8.49
CA VAL A 383 4.98 -2.98 8.40
C VAL A 383 4.27 -3.63 9.59
N PHE A 384 3.39 -2.90 10.25
CA PHE A 384 2.48 -3.39 11.27
C PHE A 384 1.02 -3.15 10.83
N TYR A 385 0.30 -4.26 10.61
CA TYR A 385 -1.12 -4.29 10.31
C TYR A 385 -1.90 -4.84 11.52
N PRO A 386 -2.56 -3.98 12.31
CA PRO A 386 -3.25 -4.40 13.51
C PRO A 386 -4.31 -5.48 13.27
N GLY A 387 -4.25 -6.57 14.02
CA GLY A 387 -5.17 -7.71 13.89
C GLY A 387 -4.82 -8.69 12.76
N HIS A 388 -3.79 -8.40 11.97
CA HIS A 388 -3.37 -9.21 10.82
C HIS A 388 -1.92 -9.69 10.96
N TYR A 389 -0.93 -8.82 10.68
CA TYR A 389 0.48 -9.23 10.61
C TYR A 389 1.50 -8.13 10.95
N LEU A 390 2.71 -8.56 11.33
CA LEU A 390 3.93 -7.79 11.15
C LEU A 390 4.63 -8.34 9.91
N ARG A 391 5.29 -7.46 9.14
CA ARG A 391 6.21 -7.85 8.07
C ARG A 391 7.49 -7.05 8.15
N LEU A 392 8.59 -7.70 7.80
CA LEU A 392 9.90 -7.09 7.65
C LEU A 392 10.40 -7.44 6.25
N TYR A 393 10.69 -6.41 5.50
CA TYR A 393 11.24 -6.48 4.15
C TYR A 393 12.70 -6.03 4.19
N VAL A 394 13.55 -6.71 3.42
CA VAL A 394 14.90 -6.24 3.13
C VAL A 394 15.14 -6.37 1.64
N ASP A 395 15.61 -5.29 1.01
CA ASP A 395 15.91 -5.19 -0.41
C ASP A 395 14.72 -5.56 -1.32
N GLY A 396 13.54 -5.05 -0.97
CA GLY A 396 12.28 -5.27 -1.70
C GLY A 396 11.55 -6.58 -1.38
N GLU A 397 12.19 -7.53 -0.69
CA GLU A 397 11.66 -8.87 -0.43
C GLU A 397 11.20 -9.06 1.01
N ILE A 398 10.10 -9.79 1.25
CA ILE A 398 9.69 -10.19 2.61
C ILE A 398 10.70 -11.20 3.15
N VAL A 399 11.43 -10.82 4.20
CA VAL A 399 12.42 -11.68 4.86
C VAL A 399 11.91 -12.30 6.15
N GLU A 400 10.91 -11.70 6.80
CA GLU A 400 10.27 -12.24 7.99
C GLU A 400 8.82 -11.73 8.13
N GLN A 401 7.93 -12.56 8.68
CA GLN A 401 6.55 -12.16 8.97
C GLN A 401 5.95 -12.99 10.11
N ASP A 402 5.04 -12.39 10.87
CA ASP A 402 4.24 -13.10 11.88
C ASP A 402 2.83 -12.52 11.98
N THR A 403 1.89 -13.34 12.41
CA THR A 403 0.50 -12.89 12.67
C THR A 403 0.41 -12.13 13.99
N VAL A 404 -0.38 -11.06 14.01
CA VAL A 404 -0.65 -10.27 15.22
C VAL A 404 -2.15 -10.27 15.46
N THR A 405 -2.56 -10.30 16.73
CA THR A 405 -3.99 -10.18 17.09
C THR A 405 -4.33 -8.87 17.80
N ILE A 406 -3.33 -8.01 18.04
CA ILE A 406 -3.53 -6.71 18.67
C ILE A 406 -4.06 -5.67 17.67
N SER A 407 -5.03 -4.87 18.10
CA SER A 407 -5.60 -3.77 17.31
C SER A 407 -4.82 -2.45 17.42
N SER A 408 -3.89 -2.36 18.37
CA SER A 408 -2.95 -1.24 18.53
C SER A 408 -1.87 -1.59 19.56
N PHE A 409 -0.77 -0.85 19.52
CA PHE A 409 0.26 -0.83 20.56
C PHE A 409 0.21 0.49 21.37
N THR A 410 1.11 0.70 22.31
CA THR A 410 1.04 1.86 23.22
C THR A 410 1.98 2.97 22.78
N ALA A 411 1.49 4.20 22.63
CA ALA A 411 2.31 5.36 22.30
C ALA A 411 3.40 5.62 23.36
N SER A 412 4.57 6.10 22.93
CA SER A 412 5.68 6.43 23.81
C SER A 412 5.64 7.89 24.27
N ASP A 413 6.29 8.14 25.40
CA ASP A 413 6.54 9.49 25.91
C ASP A 413 7.95 10.01 25.49
N LEU A 414 8.68 9.23 24.69
CA LEU A 414 10.02 9.56 24.18
C LEU A 414 9.97 10.16 22.77
N PRO A 415 10.95 11.02 22.39
CA PRO A 415 11.01 11.56 21.05
C PRO A 415 11.29 10.47 20.02
N LEU A 416 10.82 10.67 18.79
CA LEU A 416 11.35 9.90 17.66
C LEU A 416 12.83 10.26 17.49
N SER A 417 13.69 9.25 17.51
CA SER A 417 15.12 9.38 17.29
C SER A 417 15.57 8.55 16.10
N ILE A 418 16.51 9.08 15.33
CA ILE A 418 17.23 8.36 14.27
C ILE A 418 18.67 8.11 14.74
N GLY A 419 19.17 6.89 14.56
CA GLY A 419 20.52 6.48 14.94
C GLY A 419 20.71 6.14 16.43
N ARG A 420 19.63 6.10 17.23
CA ARG A 420 19.70 5.57 18.61
C ARG A 420 18.41 4.88 19.05
N GLY A 421 18.56 3.92 19.96
CA GLY A 421 17.48 3.32 20.74
C GLY A 421 17.57 3.66 22.23
N TYR A 422 16.47 3.52 22.95
CA TYR A 422 16.42 3.62 24.41
C TYR A 422 15.99 2.28 25.00
N GLU A 423 16.90 1.66 25.74
CA GLU A 423 16.65 0.37 26.38
C GLU A 423 17.21 0.34 27.81
N ASN A 424 16.42 -0.12 28.78
CA ASN A 424 16.83 -0.30 30.19
C ASN A 424 17.45 0.96 30.84
N ASP A 425 16.85 2.13 30.63
CA ASP A 425 17.36 3.42 31.12
C ASP A 425 18.72 3.84 30.54
N GLU A 426 19.12 3.24 29.41
CA GLU A 426 20.36 3.55 28.69
C GLU A 426 20.06 3.82 27.20
N TYR A 427 20.89 4.69 26.60
CA TYR A 427 20.84 4.95 25.16
C TYR A 427 21.89 4.09 24.43
N HIS A 428 21.52 3.63 23.25
CA HIS A 428 22.37 2.79 22.40
C HIS A 428 22.44 3.37 21.01
N TYR A 429 23.65 3.59 20.53
CA TYR A 429 23.93 4.35 19.32
C TYR A 429 24.29 3.44 18.17
N PHE A 430 23.74 3.75 17.01
CA PHE A 430 23.98 3.05 15.76
C PHE A 430 25.35 3.43 15.18
N ASP A 431 26.00 2.48 14.51
CA ASP A 431 27.30 2.65 13.85
C ASP A 431 27.13 2.27 12.38
N GLY A 432 27.16 3.26 11.49
CA GLY A 432 26.80 3.09 10.09
C GLY A 432 26.22 4.36 9.45
N LEU A 433 25.65 4.22 8.25
CA LEU A 433 24.89 5.29 7.60
C LEU A 433 23.40 4.98 7.52
N ILE A 434 22.58 6.03 7.59
CA ILE A 434 21.14 5.98 7.34
C ILE A 434 20.79 7.05 6.30
N ASP A 435 19.88 6.70 5.40
CA ASP A 435 19.39 7.53 4.32
C ASP A 435 17.88 7.27 4.07
N ASP A 436 17.21 8.25 3.48
CA ASP A 436 15.92 8.11 2.79
C ASP A 436 14.85 7.43 3.66
N ILE A 437 14.58 8.07 4.79
CA ILE A 437 13.67 7.56 5.82
C ILE A 437 12.25 8.05 5.54
N ARG A 438 11.29 7.14 5.48
CA ARG A 438 9.86 7.45 5.34
C ARG A 438 9.07 6.75 6.43
N ILE A 439 8.18 7.47 7.09
CA ILE A 439 7.29 6.95 8.15
C ILE A 439 5.86 7.19 7.72
N TYR A 440 5.05 6.14 7.72
CA TYR A 440 3.67 6.17 7.30
C TYR A 440 2.73 5.73 8.43
N ASN A 441 1.57 6.36 8.54
CA ASN A 441 0.46 5.94 9.41
C ASN A 441 -0.52 4.98 8.70
N ARG A 442 -0.04 4.33 7.63
CA ARG A 442 -0.73 3.30 6.85
C ARG A 442 0.21 2.11 6.61
N ILE A 443 -0.35 1.01 6.11
CA ILE A 443 0.44 -0.10 5.60
C ILE A 443 0.95 0.24 4.19
N LEU A 444 2.21 -0.09 3.92
CA LEU A 444 2.75 -0.13 2.56
C LEU A 444 2.44 -1.50 1.95
N SER A 445 2.02 -1.51 0.69
CA SER A 445 1.84 -2.73 -0.09
C SER A 445 3.20 -3.30 -0.51
N GLU A 446 3.22 -4.55 -0.94
CA GLU A 446 4.44 -5.18 -1.49
C GLU A 446 4.94 -4.46 -2.75
N GLU A 447 4.03 -3.94 -3.57
CA GLU A 447 4.34 -3.16 -4.76
C GLU A 447 5.00 -1.83 -4.39
N GLU A 448 4.46 -1.10 -3.41
CA GLU A 448 5.06 0.15 -2.93
C GLU A 448 6.45 -0.08 -2.32
N VAL A 449 6.64 -1.19 -1.60
CA VAL A 449 7.96 -1.56 -1.08
C VAL A 449 8.95 -1.85 -2.20
N SER A 450 8.52 -2.58 -3.23
CA SER A 450 9.34 -2.83 -4.43
C SER A 450 9.68 -1.53 -5.16
N ASP A 451 8.73 -0.62 -5.31
CA ASP A 451 8.93 0.67 -5.97
C ASP A 451 9.94 1.53 -5.20
N PHE A 452 9.85 1.60 -3.87
CA PHE A 452 10.82 2.32 -3.04
C PHE A 452 12.22 1.70 -3.08
N TYR A 453 12.32 0.38 -3.19
CA TYR A 453 13.62 -0.28 -3.36
C TYR A 453 14.25 0.04 -4.71
N HIS A 454 13.45 0.10 -5.78
CA HIS A 454 13.90 0.46 -7.13
C HIS A 454 13.84 1.97 -7.42
N GLU A 455 13.55 2.78 -6.41
CA GLU A 455 13.43 4.22 -6.55
C GLU A 455 14.78 4.82 -6.97
N ASN A 456 14.78 5.53 -8.10
CA ASN A 456 15.96 6.09 -8.78
C ASN A 456 16.91 5.06 -9.41
N ASP A 457 16.58 3.77 -9.38
CA ASP A 457 17.29 2.72 -10.12
C ASP A 457 17.08 2.85 -11.66
N TRP A 458 16.09 3.66 -12.04
CA TRP A 458 15.80 4.16 -13.39
C TRP A 458 16.69 5.34 -13.83
N MET A 459 17.45 5.96 -12.91
CA MET A 459 18.39 7.06 -13.21
C MET A 459 19.84 6.60 -13.46
N LEU A 460 20.16 5.31 -13.24
CA LEU A 460 21.43 4.74 -13.67
C LEU A 460 21.40 4.52 -15.18
N ALA A 461 21.69 5.58 -15.96
CA ALA A 461 22.04 5.39 -17.36
C ALA A 461 23.29 4.49 -17.42
N PRO A 462 23.30 3.41 -18.20
CA PRO A 462 24.49 2.58 -18.30
C PRO A 462 25.62 3.40 -18.93
N ASP A 463 26.87 3.19 -18.51
CA ASP A 463 28.00 3.89 -19.11
C ASP A 463 28.16 3.41 -20.57
N VAL A 464 27.71 4.21 -21.53
CA VAL A 464 27.75 3.87 -22.94
C VAL A 464 29.08 4.30 -23.56
N THR A 465 29.79 3.33 -24.13
CA THR A 465 30.92 3.57 -25.03
C THR A 465 30.44 3.46 -26.47
N ILE A 466 30.93 4.37 -27.33
CA ILE A 466 30.54 4.45 -28.74
C ILE A 466 31.79 4.23 -29.59
N GLU A 467 31.75 3.23 -30.47
CA GLU A 467 32.79 2.97 -31.47
C GLU A 467 32.20 3.03 -32.88
N ILE A 468 33.00 3.47 -33.87
CA ILE A 468 32.61 3.42 -35.28
C ILE A 468 33.48 2.37 -35.97
N ILE A 469 32.88 1.23 -36.31
CA ILE A 469 33.55 0.13 -37.02
C ILE A 469 33.04 0.06 -38.46
N GLY A 470 33.90 0.46 -39.39
CA GLY A 470 33.54 0.52 -40.81
C GLY A 470 32.46 1.57 -41.08
N ASN A 471 31.26 1.13 -41.45
CA ASN A 471 30.09 1.97 -41.71
C ASN A 471 29.02 1.87 -40.60
N ASN A 472 29.32 1.21 -39.48
CA ASN A 472 28.38 1.01 -38.39
C ASN A 472 28.79 1.81 -37.15
N VAL A 473 27.80 2.24 -36.38
CA VAL A 473 27.94 2.65 -34.98
C VAL A 473 27.76 1.40 -34.13
N GLU A 474 28.71 1.14 -33.24
CA GLU A 474 28.61 0.11 -32.21
C GLU A 474 28.51 0.78 -30.84
N LEU A 475 27.45 0.46 -30.11
CA LEU A 475 27.23 0.87 -28.73
C LEU A 475 27.60 -0.32 -27.84
N ASN A 476 28.42 -0.10 -26.82
CA ASN A 476 28.67 -1.07 -25.78
C ASN A 476 28.42 -0.40 -24.43
N TRP A 477 27.82 -1.09 -23.49
CA TRP A 477 27.49 -0.50 -22.20
C TRP A 477 27.84 -1.41 -21.02
N THR A 478 27.99 -0.80 -19.85
CA THR A 478 28.20 -1.56 -18.61
C THR A 478 26.91 -2.25 -18.19
N TYR A 479 27.03 -3.52 -17.79
CA TYR A 479 25.90 -4.24 -17.20
C TYR A 479 25.48 -3.58 -15.89
N ILE A 480 24.20 -3.23 -15.79
CA ILE A 480 23.54 -2.78 -14.56
C ILE A 480 23.01 -4.02 -13.84
N VAL A 481 23.37 -4.17 -12.56
CA VAL A 481 22.87 -5.25 -11.71
C VAL A 481 21.35 -5.14 -11.61
N GLY A 482 20.63 -6.22 -11.91
CA GLY A 482 19.16 -6.23 -11.91
C GLY A 482 18.51 -5.80 -13.23
N ALA A 483 19.28 -5.59 -14.31
CA ALA A 483 18.72 -5.42 -15.64
C ALA A 483 18.36 -6.77 -16.27
N ASN A 484 17.11 -6.90 -16.73
CA ASN A 484 16.60 -8.08 -17.46
C ASN A 484 16.60 -7.87 -18.97
N SER A 485 16.55 -6.61 -19.43
CA SER A 485 16.77 -6.22 -20.82
C SER A 485 17.31 -4.79 -20.92
N TYR A 486 17.70 -4.39 -22.13
CA TYR A 486 18.03 -3.02 -22.52
C TYR A 486 17.30 -2.69 -23.80
N ARG A 487 16.64 -1.53 -23.85
CA ARG A 487 16.00 -1.00 -25.05
C ARG A 487 16.87 0.10 -25.64
N VAL A 488 17.26 -0.06 -26.90
CA VAL A 488 17.98 0.95 -27.66
C VAL A 488 16.98 1.75 -28.48
N TYR A 489 16.95 3.05 -28.25
CA TYR A 489 16.11 3.99 -28.97
C TYR A 489 16.94 4.88 -29.89
N SER A 490 16.35 5.36 -30.97
CA SER A 490 16.89 6.47 -31.75
C SER A 490 15.92 7.65 -31.82
N SER A 491 16.48 8.87 -31.86
CA SER A 491 15.72 10.10 -32.10
C SER A 491 16.56 11.17 -32.80
N GLU A 492 15.91 11.95 -33.67
CA GLU A 492 16.49 13.16 -34.26
C GLU A 492 16.46 14.36 -33.30
N ASN A 493 15.58 14.35 -32.28
CA ASN A 493 15.40 15.41 -31.29
C ASN A 493 15.50 14.88 -29.84
N PRO A 494 16.63 15.09 -29.14
CA PRO A 494 16.87 14.58 -27.77
C PRO A 494 15.90 15.11 -26.70
N TYR A 495 15.12 16.14 -27.00
CA TYR A 495 14.28 16.84 -26.03
C TYR A 495 12.78 16.52 -26.19
N GLU A 496 12.43 15.57 -27.06
CA GLU A 496 11.05 15.10 -27.16
C GLU A 496 10.75 13.98 -26.15
N ILE A 497 9.48 13.84 -25.77
CA ILE A 497 9.03 12.77 -24.85
C ILE A 497 9.33 11.39 -25.45
N MET A 498 9.69 10.42 -24.60
CA MET A 498 10.19 9.09 -24.99
C MET A 498 9.23 8.31 -25.88
N GLU A 499 7.91 8.53 -25.77
CA GLU A 499 6.89 7.93 -26.65
C GLU A 499 7.09 8.25 -28.14
N ASN A 500 7.79 9.34 -28.45
CA ASN A 500 8.12 9.75 -29.82
C ASN A 500 9.47 9.20 -30.31
N TRP A 501 10.23 8.53 -29.44
CA TRP A 501 11.49 7.89 -29.84
C TRP A 501 11.21 6.58 -30.58
N ILE A 502 12.11 6.22 -31.50
CA ILE A 502 12.01 4.98 -32.26
C ILE A 502 12.73 3.90 -31.47
N LEU A 503 12.02 2.85 -31.04
CA LEU A 503 12.65 1.65 -30.49
C LEU A 503 13.34 0.89 -31.63
N GLU A 504 14.67 0.80 -31.58
CA GLU A 504 15.46 0.06 -32.57
C GLU A 504 15.57 -1.42 -32.18
N GLU A 505 15.90 -1.70 -30.91
CA GLU A 505 16.04 -3.08 -30.43
C GLU A 505 15.80 -3.22 -28.93
N GLU A 506 15.36 -4.39 -28.50
CA GLU A 506 15.37 -4.84 -27.11
C GLU A 506 16.37 -6.00 -26.97
N VAL A 507 17.41 -5.81 -26.17
CA VAL A 507 18.54 -6.72 -25.98
C VAL A 507 18.44 -7.37 -24.60
N THR A 508 18.45 -8.70 -24.53
CA THR A 508 18.17 -9.45 -23.27
C THR A 508 19.37 -10.22 -22.70
N GLU A 509 20.44 -10.40 -23.48
CA GLU A 509 21.60 -11.22 -23.06
C GLU A 509 22.96 -10.53 -23.28
N ASP A 510 23.06 -9.69 -24.31
CA ASP A 510 24.30 -8.99 -24.66
C ASP A 510 24.24 -7.51 -24.27
N ASN A 511 25.40 -6.90 -23.96
CA ASN A 511 25.50 -5.46 -23.65
C ASN A 511 26.09 -4.66 -24.84
N ASP A 512 25.77 -5.10 -26.05
CA ASP A 512 26.21 -4.48 -27.29
C ASP A 512 25.07 -4.34 -28.30
N TRP A 513 25.23 -3.37 -29.22
CA TRP A 513 24.28 -3.11 -30.29
C TRP A 513 24.98 -2.44 -31.48
N SER A 514 24.59 -2.75 -32.72
CA SER A 514 25.24 -2.20 -33.91
C SER A 514 24.30 -1.90 -35.07
N GLU A 515 24.45 -0.72 -35.70
CA GLU A 515 23.70 -0.34 -36.89
C GLU A 515 24.48 0.56 -37.87
N PRO A 516 24.07 0.64 -39.15
CA PRO A 516 24.66 1.56 -40.12
C PRO A 516 24.54 3.03 -39.69
N VAL A 517 25.60 3.82 -39.92
CA VAL A 517 25.62 5.26 -39.57
C VAL A 517 24.54 6.02 -40.36
N ASN A 518 23.47 6.46 -39.68
CA ASN A 518 22.34 7.19 -40.30
C ASN A 518 22.07 8.59 -39.73
N GLY A 519 22.95 9.13 -38.88
CA GLY A 519 22.83 10.49 -38.34
C GLY A 519 21.85 10.68 -37.17
N SER A 520 21.19 9.60 -36.72
CA SER A 520 20.38 9.57 -35.51
C SER A 520 21.22 9.65 -34.24
N LYS A 521 20.64 10.14 -33.14
CA LYS A 521 21.18 9.92 -31.78
C LYS A 521 20.57 8.66 -31.21
N PHE A 522 21.36 7.91 -30.45
CA PHE A 522 20.92 6.67 -29.81
C PHE A 522 20.89 6.82 -28.29
N TYR A 523 19.90 6.20 -27.65
CA TYR A 523 19.68 6.19 -26.21
C TYR A 523 19.50 4.75 -25.76
N ILE A 524 20.01 4.41 -24.59
CA ILE A 524 19.88 3.06 -24.02
C ILE A 524 19.11 3.20 -22.73
N VAL A 525 17.96 2.55 -22.68
CA VAL A 525 17.06 2.54 -21.53
C VAL A 525 17.05 1.13 -20.98
N ARG A 526 17.34 0.98 -19.69
CA ARG A 526 17.21 -0.30 -19.00
C ARG A 526 15.75 -0.77 -19.02
N GLY A 527 15.53 -2.03 -19.34
CA GLY A 527 14.28 -2.73 -19.04
C GLY A 527 14.37 -3.32 -17.63
N VAL A 528 13.58 -2.75 -16.73
CA VAL A 528 13.18 -3.41 -15.46
C VAL A 528 11.75 -3.89 -15.63
N GLN A 529 11.42 -4.97 -14.92
CA GLN A 529 10.16 -5.69 -15.09
C GLN A 529 8.97 -4.86 -14.63
#